data_AF-A0A957ID63-F1
#
_entry.id   AF-A0A957ID63-F1
#
_cell.length_a   1.000
_cell.length_b   1.000
_cell.length_c   1.000
_cell.angle_alpha   90.00
_cell.angle_beta   90.00
_cell.angle_gamma   90.00
#
_symmetry.space_group_name_H-M   'P 1'
#
loop_
_entity.id
_entity.type
_entity.pdbx_description
1 polymer ?
#
loop_
_entity_poly.entity_id
_entity_poly.type
_entity_poly.pdbx_seq_one_letter_code
_entity_poly.pdbx_strand_id
1 'polypeptide(L)'
;QKKIEVKTIRLTPRTGEFHIDIGVKNARKWLEEGKKVKFMVRFKAREISYPELGTRALNNIAEELSDIAEVEQKPTLEGWRMTLMLTPINEKK
;
A
#
# COMPACT_ATOMS: atom_id res chain seq x y z
N GLN A 1 -23.62 4.91 11.48
CA GLN A 1 -22.72 5.02 10.32
C GLN A 1 -21.34 4.49 10.74
N LYS A 2 -20.91 3.35 10.21
CA LYS A 2 -19.62 2.73 10.58
C LYS A 2 -18.51 3.49 9.85
N LYS A 3 -17.71 4.30 10.57
CA LYS A 3 -16.58 5.01 9.97
C LYS A 3 -15.48 4.00 9.67
N ILE A 4 -15.27 3.69 8.39
CA ILE A 4 -14.15 2.87 7.96
C ILE A 4 -12.89 3.73 8.06
N GLU A 5 -11.98 3.36 8.96
CA GLU A 5 -10.69 4.05 9.10
C GLU A 5 -9.76 3.66 7.95
N VAL A 6 -9.10 4.66 7.36
CA VAL A 6 -8.05 4.46 6.36
C VAL A 6 -6.69 4.75 6.99
N LYS A 7 -5.84 3.74 7.10
CA LYS A 7 -4.45 3.91 7.54
C LYS A 7 -3.55 4.08 6.33
N THR A 8 -2.59 5.00 6.41
CA THR A 8 -1.67 5.28 5.29
C THR A 8 -0.24 4.90 5.65
N ILE A 9 0.39 4.10 4.81
CA ILE A 9 1.81 3.77 4.89
C ILE A 9 2.56 4.52 3.82
N ARG A 10 3.57 5.29 4.23
CA ARG A 10 4.37 6.10 3.32
C ARG A 10 5.71 5.42 3.10
N LEU A 11 6.01 5.16 1.83
CA LEU A 11 7.23 4.56 1.35
C LEU A 11 7.94 5.54 0.41
N THR A 12 9.20 5.25 0.16
CA THR A 12 10.05 5.92 -0.83
C THR A 12 10.56 4.89 -1.85
N PRO A 13 10.95 5.28 -3.07
CA PRO A 13 11.45 4.33 -4.08
C PRO A 13 12.75 3.62 -3.64
N ARG A 14 13.47 4.16 -2.66
CA ARG A 14 14.69 3.55 -2.07
C ARG A 14 14.45 2.90 -0.71
N THR A 15 13.20 2.58 -0.38
CA THR A 15 12.90 1.92 0.90
C THR A 15 13.54 0.54 0.90
N GLY A 16 14.38 0.26 1.89
CA GLY A 16 14.99 -1.07 2.04
C GLY A 16 13.94 -2.13 2.36
N GLU A 17 14.22 -3.36 1.96
CA GLU A 17 13.32 -4.52 2.12
C GLU A 17 12.81 -4.68 3.56
N PHE A 18 13.69 -4.52 4.56
CA PHE A 18 13.34 -4.56 5.97
C PHE A 18 12.25 -3.56 6.38
N HIS A 19 12.29 -2.34 5.82
CA HIS A 19 11.27 -1.33 6.11
C HIS A 19 9.94 -1.62 5.39
N ILE A 20 10.00 -2.27 4.22
CA ILE A 20 8.81 -2.74 3.52
C ILE A 20 8.14 -3.84 4.36
N ASP A 21 8.88 -4.84 4.81
CA ASP A 21 8.38 -5.93 5.65
C ASP A 21 7.70 -5.42 6.94
N ILE A 22 8.30 -4.44 7.62
CA ILE A 22 7.65 -3.78 8.78
C ILE A 22 6.34 -3.09 8.35
N GLY A 23 6.33 -2.43 7.20
CA GLY A 23 5.13 -1.82 6.64
C GLY A 23 4.04 -2.86 6.36
N VAL A 24 4.40 -3.99 5.75
CA VAL A 24 3.45 -5.06 5.44
C VAL A 24 2.90 -5.71 6.71
N LYS A 25 3.74 -5.99 7.70
CA LYS A 25 3.28 -6.50 9.02
C LYS A 25 2.28 -5.57 9.70
N ASN A 26 2.52 -4.26 9.65
CA ASN A 26 1.59 -3.27 10.19
C ASN A 26 0.29 -3.21 9.39
N ALA A 27 0.38 -3.26 8.05
CA ALA A 27 -0.77 -3.29 7.17
C ALA A 27 -1.65 -4.51 7.44
N ARG A 28 -1.03 -5.68 7.56
CA ARG A 28 -1.70 -6.95 7.91
C ARG A 28 -2.53 -6.81 9.17
N LYS A 29 -1.93 -6.32 10.26
CA LYS A 29 -2.64 -6.06 11.51
C LYS A 29 -3.86 -5.15 11.33
N TRP A 30 -3.73 -4.07 10.56
CA TRP A 30 -4.84 -3.14 10.32
C TRP A 30 -5.94 -3.73 9.44
N LEU A 31 -5.58 -4.53 8.43
CA LEU A 31 -6.53 -5.23 7.58
C LEU A 31 -7.32 -6.27 8.39
N GLU A 32 -6.66 -7.00 9.28
CA GLU A 32 -7.32 -7.93 10.21
C GLU A 32 -8.26 -7.23 11.20
N GLU A 33 -7.94 -5.99 11.60
CA GLU A 33 -8.83 -5.13 12.39
C GLU A 33 -10.03 -4.56 11.57
N GLY A 34 -10.10 -4.84 10.26
CA GLY A 34 -11.15 -4.32 9.38
C GLY A 34 -10.94 -2.88 8.94
N LYS A 35 -9.69 -2.40 8.91
CA LYS A 35 -9.33 -1.06 8.44
C LYS A 35 -8.80 -1.14 7.01
N LYS A 36 -9.06 -0.12 6.21
CA LYS A 36 -8.47 0.01 4.87
C LYS A 36 -7.04 0.51 4.98
N VAL A 37 -6.17 0.06 4.08
CA VAL A 37 -4.77 0.46 4.06
C VAL A 37 -4.44 1.10 2.71
N LYS A 38 -3.89 2.32 2.75
CA LYS A 38 -3.36 3.02 1.60
C LYS A 38 -1.84 3.01 1.65
N PHE A 39 -1.20 2.35 0.71
CA PHE A 39 0.24 2.49 0.48
C PHE A 39 0.50 3.66 -0.44
N MET A 40 1.52 4.45 -0.12
CA MET A 40 1.91 5.63 -0.87
C MET A 40 3.43 5.65 -1.04
N VAL A 41 3.91 5.52 -2.27
CA VAL A 41 5.32 5.72 -2.63
C VAL A 41 5.49 7.17 -3.06
N ARG A 42 6.32 7.94 -2.34
CA ARG A 42 6.66 9.31 -2.73
C ARG A 42 7.97 9.31 -3.51
N PHE A 43 7.91 9.74 -4.76
CA PHE A 43 9.10 9.95 -5.59
C PHE A 43 9.69 11.34 -5.31
N LYS A 44 11.02 11.45 -5.27
CA LYS A 44 11.69 12.75 -5.37
C LYS A 44 11.75 13.15 -6.85
N ALA A 45 11.87 14.44 -7.15
CA ALA A 45 11.78 14.98 -8.51
C ALA A 45 12.68 14.25 -9.55
N ARG A 46 13.87 13.79 -9.14
CA ARG A 46 14.81 13.04 -10.00
C ARG A 46 14.46 11.56 -10.17
N GLU A 47 13.52 11.05 -9.39
CA GLU A 47 13.14 9.63 -9.31
C GLU A 47 11.79 9.35 -10.00
N ILE A 48 11.10 10.40 -10.46
CA ILE A 48 9.84 10.28 -11.22
C ILE A 48 10.06 9.52 -12.53
N SER A 49 11.28 9.52 -13.07
CA SER A 49 11.65 8.76 -14.26
C SER A 49 11.65 7.24 -14.08
N TYR A 50 11.55 6.74 -12.83
CA TYR A 50 11.54 5.30 -12.53
C TYR A 50 10.25 4.88 -11.77
N PRO A 51 9.06 5.07 -12.37
CA PRO A 51 7.81 4.68 -11.73
C PRO A 51 7.73 3.16 -11.52
N GLU A 52 8.37 2.38 -12.39
CA GLU A 52 8.42 0.92 -12.34
C GLU A 52 8.92 0.37 -11.00
N LEU A 53 9.86 1.06 -10.35
CA LEU A 53 10.39 0.65 -9.04
C LEU A 53 9.29 0.67 -7.99
N GLY A 54 8.50 1.74 -7.97
CA GLY A 54 7.36 1.81 -7.06
C GLY A 54 6.30 0.78 -7.45
N THR A 55 6.08 0.54 -8.75
CA THR A 55 4.98 -0.31 -9.21
C THR A 55 5.25 -1.75 -8.82
N ARG A 56 6.51 -2.20 -9.01
CA ARG A 56 6.96 -3.51 -8.52
C ARG A 56 6.83 -3.62 -7.00
N ALA A 57 7.30 -2.62 -6.25
CA ALA A 57 7.21 -2.65 -4.80
C ALA A 57 5.74 -2.76 -4.31
N LEU A 58 4.83 -1.97 -4.90
CA LEU A 58 3.41 -2.00 -4.54
C LEU A 58 2.73 -3.29 -5.00
N ASN A 59 3.07 -3.83 -6.18
CA ASN A 59 2.55 -5.12 -6.63
C ASN A 59 2.99 -6.26 -5.70
N ASN A 60 4.26 -6.30 -5.30
CA ASN A 60 4.76 -7.30 -4.35
C ASN A 60 4.01 -7.22 -3.01
N ILE A 61 3.78 -6.00 -2.50
CA ILE A 61 2.98 -5.79 -1.28
C ILE A 61 1.54 -6.27 -1.46
N ALA A 62 0.93 -6.01 -2.62
CA ALA A 62 -0.43 -6.45 -2.92
C ALA A 62 -0.52 -7.99 -2.98
N GLU A 63 0.46 -8.66 -3.58
CA GLU A 63 0.54 -10.13 -3.61
C GLU A 63 0.73 -10.72 -2.20
N GLU A 64 1.63 -10.15 -1.40
CA GLU A 64 1.90 -10.62 -0.03
C GLU A 64 0.68 -10.49 0.91
N LEU A 65 -0.18 -9.50 0.66
CA LEU A 65 -1.40 -9.24 1.44
C LEU A 65 -2.68 -9.77 0.78
N SER A 66 -2.57 -10.47 -0.36
CA SER A 66 -3.72 -10.96 -1.12
C SER A 66 -4.51 -12.05 -0.37
N ASP A 67 -3.95 -12.62 0.70
CA ASP A 67 -4.60 -13.60 1.57
C ASP A 67 -5.66 -12.98 2.49
N ILE A 68 -5.52 -11.69 2.84
CA ILE A 68 -6.38 -10.99 3.80
C ILE A 68 -7.01 -9.71 3.25
N ALA A 69 -6.59 -9.24 2.07
CA ALA A 69 -7.07 -8.02 1.46
C ALA A 69 -7.27 -8.14 -0.05
N GLU A 70 -8.20 -7.34 -0.56
CA GLU A 70 -8.44 -7.14 -1.98
C GLU A 70 -7.91 -5.78 -2.44
N VAL A 71 -7.45 -5.72 -3.68
CA VAL A 71 -6.98 -4.49 -4.31
C VAL A 71 -8.19 -3.64 -4.71
N GLU A 72 -8.49 -2.62 -3.91
CA GLU A 72 -9.52 -1.63 -4.22
C GLU A 72 -9.06 -0.65 -5.31
N GLN A 73 -7.79 -0.24 -5.25
CA GLN A 73 -7.19 0.64 -6.26
C GLN A 73 -5.78 0.17 -6.60
N LYS A 74 -5.56 -0.19 -7.86
CA LYS A 74 -4.26 -0.60 -8.40
C LYS A 74 -3.21 0.52 -8.28
N PRO A 75 -1.90 0.18 -8.28
CA PRO A 75 -0.82 1.16 -8.22
C PRO A 75 -0.97 2.22 -9.31
N THR A 76 -1.31 3.44 -8.91
CA THR A 76 -1.58 4.56 -9.84
C THR A 76 -0.70 5.74 -9.50
N LEU A 77 -0.02 6.31 -10.50
CA LEU A 77 0.83 7.48 -10.35
C LEU A 77 -0.01 8.76 -10.36
N GLU A 78 -0.09 9.42 -9.21
CA GLU A 78 -0.70 10.74 -9.03
C GLU A 78 0.41 11.79 -8.88
N GLY A 79 0.90 12.28 -10.02
CA GLY A 79 1.98 13.25 -10.13
C GLY A 79 3.32 12.70 -9.65
N TRP A 80 3.65 12.96 -8.39
CA TRP A 80 4.94 12.63 -7.77
C TRP A 80 4.81 11.54 -6.69
N ARG A 81 3.62 10.96 -6.57
CA ARG A 81 3.33 9.90 -5.62
C ARG A 81 2.59 8.81 -6.36
N MET A 82 2.84 7.57 -5.99
CA MET A 82 2.04 6.45 -6.46
C MET A 82 1.34 5.80 -5.29
N THR A 83 0.07 5.45 -5.49
CA THR A 83 -0.76 4.92 -4.42
C THR A 83 -1.39 3.60 -4.79
N LEU A 84 -1.50 2.73 -3.80
CA LEU A 84 -2.21 1.45 -3.82
C LEU A 84 -3.19 1.47 -2.65
N MET A 85 -4.43 1.06 -2.87
CA MET A 85 -5.43 0.93 -1.82
C MET A 85 -5.86 -0.53 -1.68
N LEU A 86 -5.82 -1.02 -0.45
CA LEU A 86 -6.22 -2.36 -0.06
C LEU A 86 -7.40 -2.28 0.92
N THR A 87 -8.37 -3.15 0.69
CA THR A 87 -9.56 -3.30 1.53
C THR A 87 -9.57 -4.72 2.10
N PRO A 88 -9.87 -4.90 3.39
CA PRO A 88 -9.83 -6.23 4.01
C PRO A 88 -10.96 -7.13 3.49
N ILE A 89 -10.66 -8.39 3.17
CA ILE A 89 -11.62 -9.39 2.69
C ILE A 89 -12.70 -9.67 3.75
N ASN A 90 -12.29 -9.65 5.01
CA ASN A 90 -13.15 -9.96 6.15
C ASN A 90 -13.98 -8.76 6.64
N GLU A 91 -14.10 -7.70 5.84
CA GLU A 91 -15.03 -6.60 6.10
C GLU A 91 -16.45 -7.18 6.05
N LYS A 92 -16.97 -7.62 7.20
CA LYS A 92 -18.33 -8.12 7.37
C LYS A 92 -19.29 -7.09 6.74
N LYS A 93 -19.74 -7.41 5.52
CA LYS A 93 -20.87 -6.78 4.83
C LYS A 93 -22.11 -6.87 5.70
#